data_AF-A0A2V9W649-F1
#
_entry.id   AF-A0A2V9W649-F1
#
_cell.length_a   1.000
_cell.length_b   1.000
_cell.length_c   1.000
_cell.angle_alpha   90.00
_cell.angle_beta   90.00
_cell.angle_gamma   90.00
#
_symmetry.space_group_name_H-M   'P 1'
#
loop_
_entity.id
_entity.type
_entity.pdbx_description
1 polymer ?
#
loop_
_entity_poly.entity_id
_entity_poly.type
_entity_poly.pdbx_seq_one_letter_code
_entity_poly.pdbx_strand_id
1 'polypeptide(L)'
;MFNSCSEYHQCWRRTGMTVLRASDFQQPILEKAGDNLRIDWGSVLLALPDQSGASAATEARETAQSNFAAGKPFVSDDLDMPRRASEGALLAASLDFGHVGSESVSRHILVGYDDLYSIEYLKRWMRPYWRRKGMTIGELLETAEREYSAIDRRSREFDELLATDLRQVGGEAYADLATVAFRQTIAAHKLVVDVDGQPMLFPK
;
A
#
# COMPACT_ATOMS: atom_id res chain seq x y z
N MET A 1 -27.62 7.72 0.99
CA MET A 1 -26.99 8.76 0.15
C MET A 1 -26.22 9.69 1.09
N PHE A 2 -25.00 9.30 1.46
CA PHE A 2 -24.09 10.11 2.26
C PHE A 2 -22.72 10.00 1.59
N ASN A 3 -22.41 10.97 0.72
CA ASN A 3 -21.11 11.10 0.09
C ASN A 3 -20.41 12.27 0.79
N SER A 4 -19.40 11.99 1.60
CA SER A 4 -18.52 13.01 2.18
C SER A 4 -17.09 12.95 1.63
N CYS A 5 -16.83 12.28 0.50
CA CYS A 5 -15.50 12.28 -0.13
C CYS A 5 -15.53 13.12 -1.43
N SER A 6 -14.82 14.25 -1.42
CA SER A 6 -14.53 15.09 -2.58
C SER A 6 -13.09 14.83 -3.06
N GLU A 7 -12.81 15.03 -4.36
CA GLU A 7 -11.54 14.71 -5.04
C GLU A 7 -10.28 15.39 -4.46
N TYR A 8 -10.43 16.33 -3.53
CA TYR A 8 -9.32 17.04 -2.86
C TYR A 8 -9.01 16.54 -1.44
N HIS A 9 -9.73 15.53 -0.93
CA HIS A 9 -9.58 15.06 0.44
C HIS A 9 -8.72 13.79 0.56
N GLN A 10 -8.28 13.53 1.80
CA GLN A 10 -7.60 12.28 2.20
C GLN A 10 -8.45 11.02 1.97
N CYS A 11 -9.73 11.16 1.62
CA CYS A 11 -10.59 10.11 1.10
C CYS A 11 -11.10 10.48 -0.30
N TRP A 12 -11.10 9.53 -1.23
CA TRP A 12 -11.89 9.60 -2.47
C TRP A 12 -12.46 8.23 -2.85
N ARG A 13 -13.48 8.24 -3.71
CA ARG A 13 -14.06 7.02 -4.29
C ARG A 13 -13.42 6.71 -5.65
N ARG A 14 -13.11 5.44 -5.87
CA ARG A 14 -12.76 4.87 -7.19
C ARG A 14 -13.76 3.77 -7.54
N THR A 15 -13.66 3.25 -8.76
CA THR A 15 -14.54 2.20 -9.24
C THR A 15 -14.48 1.00 -8.29
N GLY A 16 -15.56 0.78 -7.53
CA GLY A 16 -15.68 -0.35 -6.60
C GLY A 16 -14.81 -0.27 -5.33
N MET A 17 -14.28 0.89 -4.93
CA MET A 17 -13.48 1.01 -3.70
C MET A 17 -13.45 2.42 -3.10
N THR A 18 -13.27 2.48 -1.78
CA THR A 18 -12.94 3.71 -1.03
C THR A 18 -11.44 3.77 -0.83
N VAL A 19 -10.81 4.91 -1.10
CA VAL A 19 -9.36 5.08 -0.96
C VAL A 19 -9.07 6.19 0.03
N LEU A 20 -8.36 5.83 1.10
CA LEU A 20 -7.81 6.75 2.09
C LEU A 20 -6.33 7.02 1.80
N ARG A 21 -5.82 8.20 2.17
CA ARG A 21 -4.47 8.66 1.85
C ARG A 21 -3.90 9.52 2.95
N ALA A 22 -2.66 9.24 3.33
CA ALA A 22 -1.84 10.11 4.17
C ALA A 22 -0.56 10.52 3.43
N SER A 23 -0.05 11.72 3.70
CA SER A 23 1.09 12.30 3.01
C SER A 23 1.80 13.31 3.92
N ASP A 24 3.10 13.49 3.73
CA ASP A 24 3.79 14.65 4.31
C ASP A 24 3.22 15.92 3.66
N PHE A 25 3.01 16.98 4.43
CA PHE A 25 2.58 18.27 3.88
C PHE A 25 3.67 18.93 3.03
N GLN A 26 4.95 18.78 3.40
CA GLN A 26 6.05 19.48 2.75
C GLN A 26 6.45 18.87 1.41
N GLN A 27 6.30 17.55 1.25
CA GLN A 27 6.67 16.82 0.03
C GLN A 27 8.09 17.17 -0.50
N PRO A 28 9.16 17.02 0.30
CA PRO A 28 10.53 17.36 -0.11
C PRO A 28 11.11 16.29 -1.06
N ILE A 29 10.56 16.20 -2.27
CA ILE A 29 10.88 15.15 -3.25
C ILE A 29 12.38 15.13 -3.54
N LEU A 30 13.05 14.06 -3.11
CA LEU A 30 14.47 13.79 -3.38
C LEU A 30 15.42 14.92 -2.90
N GLU A 31 15.00 15.74 -1.92
CA GLU A 31 15.84 16.83 -1.39
C GLU A 31 16.90 16.35 -0.39
N LYS A 32 16.67 15.18 0.24
CA LYS A 32 17.51 14.63 1.31
C LYS A 32 18.32 13.43 0.81
N ALA A 33 19.57 13.32 1.25
CA ALA A 33 20.46 12.20 0.95
C ALA A 33 21.18 11.70 2.22
N GLY A 34 21.44 10.39 2.28
CA GLY A 34 22.12 9.75 3.40
C GLY A 34 21.44 8.47 3.89
N ASP A 35 22.12 7.79 4.81
CA ASP A 35 21.60 6.57 5.44
C ASP A 35 20.50 6.89 6.45
N ASN A 36 19.69 5.88 6.78
CA ASN A 36 18.60 5.99 7.77
C ASN A 36 17.51 7.02 7.39
N LEU A 37 17.45 7.45 6.12
CA LEU A 37 16.34 8.23 5.58
C LEU A 37 15.19 7.32 5.16
N ARG A 38 13.97 7.71 5.59
CA ARG A 38 12.71 7.15 5.11
C ARG A 38 12.20 8.07 4.01
N ILE A 39 11.43 7.50 3.10
CA ILE A 39 10.69 8.29 2.12
C ILE A 39 9.73 9.21 2.86
N ASP A 40 9.87 10.52 2.65
CA ASP A 40 9.09 11.59 3.28
C ASP A 40 8.35 12.44 2.24
N TRP A 41 8.28 11.97 1.00
CA TRP A 41 7.45 12.52 -0.07
C TRP A 41 6.54 11.43 -0.64
N GLY A 42 5.54 11.83 -1.41
CA GLY A 42 4.53 10.91 -1.90
C GLY A 42 3.48 10.62 -0.85
N SER A 43 2.82 9.48 -0.98
CA SER A 43 1.62 9.19 -0.22
C SER A 43 1.44 7.69 0.04
N VAL A 44 1.08 7.34 1.28
CA VAL A 44 0.56 6.01 1.59
C VAL A 44 -0.94 6.00 1.31
N LEU A 45 -1.43 4.89 0.76
CA LEU A 45 -2.83 4.69 0.42
C LEU A 45 -3.35 3.43 1.11
N LEU A 46 -4.54 3.52 1.68
CA LEU A 46 -5.34 2.38 2.10
C LEU A 46 -6.59 2.35 1.21
N ALA A 47 -6.69 1.35 0.35
CA ALA A 47 -7.85 1.15 -0.50
C ALA A 47 -8.68 -0.03 0.04
N LEU A 48 -9.98 0.21 0.19
CA LEU A 48 -10.96 -0.72 0.69
C LEU A 48 -11.97 -1.03 -0.44
N PRO A 49 -11.87 -2.20 -1.09
CA PRO A 49 -12.86 -2.65 -2.05
C PRO A 49 -14.26 -2.71 -1.45
N ASP A 50 -15.27 -2.50 -2.30
CA ASP A 50 -16.68 -2.63 -1.93
C ASP A 50 -16.98 -4.09 -1.58
N GLN A 51 -17.12 -4.36 -0.29
CA GLN A 51 -17.39 -5.69 0.23
C GLN A 51 -18.27 -5.59 1.48
N SER A 52 -19.07 -6.62 1.75
CA SER A 52 -20.05 -6.60 2.84
C SER A 52 -19.37 -6.41 4.20
N GLY A 53 -19.92 -5.54 5.05
CA GLY A 53 -19.39 -5.28 6.39
C GLY A 53 -18.09 -4.45 6.40
N ALA A 54 -17.68 -3.88 5.27
CA ALA A 54 -16.49 -3.05 5.19
C ALA A 54 -16.81 -1.58 5.44
N SER A 55 -15.98 -0.91 6.24
CA SER A 55 -16.04 0.54 6.41
C SER A 55 -14.65 1.13 6.55
N ALA A 56 -14.46 2.36 6.08
CA ALA A 56 -13.19 3.07 6.15
C ALA A 56 -13.45 4.57 6.32
N ALA A 57 -12.61 5.21 7.13
CA ALA A 57 -12.57 6.65 7.25
C ALA A 57 -11.19 7.10 7.78
N THR A 58 -10.90 8.36 7.59
CA THR A 58 -9.77 9.04 8.23
C THR A 58 -10.26 9.57 9.57
N GLU A 59 -9.94 8.95 10.71
CA GLU A 59 -10.51 9.35 12.02
C GLU A 59 -9.42 9.65 13.05
N ALA A 60 -9.69 10.56 14.00
CA ALA A 60 -8.85 10.72 15.18
C ALA A 60 -8.73 9.39 15.93
N ARG A 61 -7.53 9.11 16.46
CA ARG A 61 -7.17 7.80 17.05
C ARG A 61 -8.17 7.30 18.07
N GLU A 62 -8.56 8.15 19.01
CA GLU A 62 -9.44 7.80 20.12
C GLU A 62 -10.85 7.47 19.62
N THR A 63 -11.31 8.19 18.59
CA THR A 63 -12.62 7.96 17.94
C THR A 63 -12.61 6.64 17.17
N ALA A 64 -11.59 6.41 16.33
CA ALA A 64 -11.45 5.17 15.57
C ALA A 64 -11.38 3.94 16.49
N GLN A 65 -10.61 4.02 17.58
CA GLN A 65 -10.50 2.95 18.57
C GLN A 65 -11.83 2.68 19.29
N SER A 66 -12.54 3.74 19.69
CA SER A 66 -13.84 3.61 20.35
C SER A 66 -14.88 2.99 19.42
N ASN A 67 -14.95 3.45 18.16
CA ASN A 67 -15.84 2.91 17.14
C ASN A 67 -15.54 1.44 16.87
N PHE A 68 -14.26 1.09 16.68
CA PHE A 68 -13.83 -0.29 16.46
C PHE A 68 -14.21 -1.21 17.63
N ALA A 69 -13.91 -0.80 18.87
CA ALA A 69 -14.24 -1.57 20.08
C ALA A 69 -15.77 -1.75 20.26
N ALA A 70 -16.56 -0.79 19.79
CA ALA A 70 -18.03 -0.86 19.83
C ALA A 70 -18.64 -1.59 18.62
N GLY A 71 -17.83 -2.10 17.68
CA GLY A 71 -18.31 -2.74 16.45
C GLY A 71 -19.08 -1.78 15.52
N LYS A 72 -18.80 -0.47 15.61
CA LYS A 72 -19.45 0.54 14.79
C LYS A 72 -18.68 0.75 13.48
N PRO A 73 -19.38 1.00 12.36
CA PRO A 73 -18.71 1.36 11.13
C PRO A 73 -18.03 2.72 11.26
N PHE A 74 -16.94 2.90 10.51
CA PHE A 74 -16.29 4.19 10.29
C PHE A 74 -17.07 4.95 9.22
N VAL A 75 -17.54 6.16 9.55
CA VAL A 75 -18.54 6.87 8.74
C VAL A 75 -18.22 8.33 8.48
N SER A 76 -17.24 8.92 9.16
CA SER A 76 -16.91 10.33 9.00
C SER A 76 -15.42 10.53 8.95
N ASP A 77 -14.96 11.22 7.91
CA ASP A 77 -13.59 11.69 7.84
C ASP A 77 -13.37 12.90 8.75
N ASP A 78 -12.22 12.91 9.40
CA ASP A 78 -11.60 14.04 10.06
C ASP A 78 -10.92 14.89 8.98
N LEU A 79 -11.49 16.08 8.77
CA LEU A 79 -11.05 17.00 7.71
C LEU A 79 -10.10 18.07 8.22
N ASP A 80 -9.80 18.10 9.52
CA ASP A 80 -8.95 19.12 10.13
C ASP A 80 -7.47 18.73 9.99
N MET A 81 -6.89 19.12 8.85
CA MET A 81 -5.52 18.83 8.42
C MET A 81 -4.89 20.09 7.77
N PRO A 82 -3.56 20.27 7.82
CA PRO A 82 -2.53 19.34 8.28
C PRO A 82 -2.37 19.32 9.81
N ARG A 83 -1.94 18.17 10.36
CA ARG A 83 -1.60 17.99 11.78
C ARG A 83 -0.19 17.47 11.96
N ARG A 84 0.34 17.63 13.18
CA ARG A 84 1.58 16.96 13.60
C ARG A 84 1.37 15.45 13.53
N ALA A 85 2.39 14.69 13.14
CA ALA A 85 2.29 13.24 13.01
C ALA A 85 1.81 12.52 14.31
N SER A 86 2.12 13.06 15.49
CA SER A 86 1.64 12.54 16.78
C SER A 86 0.12 12.68 16.99
N GLU A 87 -0.48 13.67 16.34
CA GLU A 87 -1.89 14.08 16.45
C GLU A 87 -2.67 13.79 15.15
N GLY A 88 -2.01 13.19 14.17
CA GLY A 88 -2.59 12.87 12.86
C GLY A 88 -3.73 11.87 12.97
N ALA A 89 -4.74 12.04 12.13
CA ALA A 89 -5.80 11.06 11.96
C ALA A 89 -5.24 9.74 11.41
N LEU A 90 -5.90 8.64 11.77
CA LEU A 90 -5.59 7.30 11.28
C LEU A 90 -6.30 7.06 9.95
N LEU A 91 -5.64 6.37 9.01
CA LEU A 91 -6.33 5.70 7.92
C LEU A 91 -6.95 4.41 8.49
N ALA A 92 -8.22 4.45 8.87
CA ALA A 92 -8.90 3.35 9.54
C ALA A 92 -9.73 2.53 8.54
N ALA A 93 -9.66 1.21 8.65
CA ALA A 93 -10.53 0.29 7.93
C ALA A 93 -10.97 -0.84 8.87
N SER A 94 -12.24 -1.22 8.79
CA SER A 94 -12.81 -2.36 9.49
C SER A 94 -13.50 -3.29 8.50
N LEU A 95 -13.42 -4.58 8.81
CA LEU A 95 -13.99 -5.67 8.02
C LEU A 95 -14.82 -6.53 8.97
N ASP A 96 -16.13 -6.40 8.91
CA ASP A 96 -17.05 -7.25 9.65
C ASP A 96 -17.29 -8.56 8.89
N PHE A 97 -16.96 -9.68 9.53
CA PHE A 97 -17.18 -11.03 9.03
C PHE A 97 -18.54 -11.59 9.44
N GLY A 98 -19.30 -10.88 10.28
CA GLY A 98 -20.57 -11.33 10.82
C GLY A 98 -20.41 -12.63 11.61
N HIS A 99 -21.35 -13.56 11.42
CA HIS A 99 -21.26 -14.88 12.04
C HIS A 99 -20.29 -15.79 11.26
N VAL A 100 -19.18 -16.16 11.90
CA VAL A 100 -18.16 -17.04 11.33
C VAL A 100 -18.57 -18.50 11.56
N GLY A 101 -18.95 -19.18 10.48
CA GLY A 101 -19.31 -20.60 10.46
C GLY A 101 -18.18 -21.50 9.93
N SER A 102 -18.54 -22.65 9.37
CA SER A 102 -17.60 -23.60 8.77
C SER A 102 -17.14 -23.23 7.36
N GLU A 103 -17.88 -22.37 6.66
CA GLU A 103 -17.50 -21.89 5.32
C GLU A 103 -16.48 -20.76 5.42
N SER A 104 -15.43 -20.82 4.59
CA SER A 104 -14.40 -19.79 4.57
C SER A 104 -14.92 -18.53 3.88
N VAL A 105 -14.77 -17.38 4.57
CA VAL A 105 -15.01 -16.06 4.01
C VAL A 105 -13.68 -15.30 4.00
N SER A 106 -13.36 -14.66 2.88
CA SER A 106 -12.20 -13.79 2.73
C SER A 106 -12.64 -12.36 2.46
N ARG A 107 -11.88 -11.43 3.03
CA ARG A 107 -11.97 -9.98 2.83
C ARG A 107 -10.55 -9.47 2.72
N HIS A 108 -10.33 -8.42 1.95
CA HIS A 108 -9.00 -7.85 1.77
C HIS A 108 -9.02 -6.33 1.73
N ILE A 109 -7.83 -5.76 1.92
CA ILE A 109 -7.54 -4.35 1.71
C ILE A 109 -6.32 -4.24 0.81
N LEU A 110 -6.18 -3.11 0.15
CA LEU A 110 -5.00 -2.78 -0.64
C LEU A 110 -4.22 -1.71 0.13
N VAL A 111 -2.91 -1.93 0.27
CA VAL A 111 -1.99 -0.91 0.77
C VAL A 111 -1.05 -0.54 -0.36
N GLY A 112 -1.03 0.74 -0.70
CA GLY A 112 -0.24 1.29 -1.79
C GLY A 112 0.66 2.41 -1.34
N TYR A 113 1.68 2.71 -2.13
CA TYR A 113 2.50 3.90 -1.97
C TYR A 113 2.67 4.58 -3.31
N ASP A 114 2.32 5.86 -3.38
CA ASP A 114 2.56 6.72 -4.53
C ASP A 114 3.81 7.58 -4.27
N ASP A 115 4.97 7.11 -4.72
CA ASP A 115 6.24 7.79 -4.52
C ASP A 115 6.52 8.93 -5.51
N LEU A 116 5.61 9.25 -6.46
CA LEU A 116 5.74 10.30 -7.50
C LEU A 116 7.01 10.18 -8.39
N TYR A 117 8.19 10.35 -7.79
CA TYR A 117 9.54 10.05 -8.28
C TYR A 117 10.26 9.12 -7.31
N SER A 118 10.87 8.04 -7.80
CA SER A 118 11.45 7.02 -6.94
C SER A 118 12.89 7.29 -6.52
N ILE A 119 13.71 7.87 -7.41
CA ILE A 119 15.15 8.13 -7.17
C ILE A 119 15.63 9.35 -7.97
N GLU A 120 16.73 9.96 -7.54
CA GLU A 120 17.58 10.82 -8.37
C GLU A 120 18.78 10.00 -8.88
N TYR A 121 18.95 9.91 -10.19
CA TYR A 121 20.10 9.27 -10.81
C TYR A 121 20.80 10.23 -11.77
N LEU A 122 22.05 10.59 -11.48
CA LEU A 122 22.84 11.55 -12.25
C LEU A 122 22.10 12.88 -12.49
N LYS A 123 21.54 13.47 -11.42
CA LYS A 123 20.76 14.73 -11.47
C LYS A 123 19.47 14.66 -12.29
N ARG A 124 18.93 13.44 -12.48
CA ARG A 124 17.64 13.20 -13.13
C ARG A 124 16.70 12.50 -12.17
N TRP A 125 15.50 13.03 -12.01
CA TRP A 125 14.46 12.38 -11.23
C TRP A 125 13.79 11.30 -12.06
N MET A 126 13.83 10.06 -11.58
CA MET A 126 13.28 8.91 -12.29
C MET A 126 11.94 8.52 -11.68
N ARG A 127 10.99 8.17 -12.55
CA ARG A 127 9.68 7.69 -12.14
C ARG A 127 9.71 6.19 -11.85
N PRO A 128 8.86 5.70 -10.94
CA PRO A 128 8.70 4.26 -10.76
C PRO A 128 8.24 3.60 -12.06
N TYR A 129 8.71 2.38 -12.31
CA TYR A 129 8.46 1.68 -13.57
C TYR A 129 6.98 1.39 -13.85
N TRP A 130 6.14 1.29 -12.81
CA TRP A 130 4.69 1.12 -13.00
C TRP A 130 4.05 2.33 -13.71
N ARG A 131 4.64 3.53 -13.61
CA ARG A 131 4.20 4.74 -14.32
C ARG A 131 4.70 4.86 -15.77
N ARG A 132 5.47 3.90 -16.30
CA ARG A 132 6.14 3.99 -17.62
C ARG A 132 5.20 4.26 -18.82
N LYS A 133 3.91 3.93 -18.70
CA LYS A 133 2.88 4.19 -19.73
C LYS A 133 1.84 5.23 -19.28
N GLY A 134 2.21 6.09 -18.32
CA GLY A 134 1.32 7.14 -17.80
C GLY A 134 0.31 6.69 -16.75
N MET A 135 0.38 5.42 -16.29
CA MET A 135 -0.53 4.88 -15.27
C MET A 135 -0.55 5.77 -14.01
N THR A 136 -1.76 6.09 -13.56
CA THR A 136 -2.04 6.81 -12.32
C THR A 136 -2.11 5.85 -11.14
N ILE A 137 -2.01 6.37 -9.91
CA ILE A 137 -2.15 5.53 -8.71
C ILE A 137 -3.56 4.90 -8.62
N GLY A 138 -4.60 5.59 -9.10
CA GLY A 138 -5.95 5.05 -9.15
C GLY A 138 -6.06 3.85 -10.07
N GLU A 139 -5.53 3.95 -11.29
CA GLU A 139 -5.49 2.83 -12.25
C GLU A 139 -4.63 1.67 -11.75
N LEU A 140 -3.56 1.94 -10.99
CA LEU A 140 -2.76 0.91 -10.35
C LEU A 140 -3.58 0.13 -9.31
N LEU A 141 -4.34 0.82 -8.45
CA LEU A 141 -5.21 0.19 -7.46
C LEU A 141 -6.33 -0.63 -8.11
N GLU A 142 -7.00 -0.08 -9.13
CA GLU A 142 -8.03 -0.81 -9.89
C GLU A 142 -7.45 -2.04 -10.61
N THR A 143 -6.22 -1.94 -11.10
CA THR A 143 -5.50 -3.06 -11.71
C THR A 143 -5.13 -4.12 -10.68
N ALA A 144 -4.59 -3.71 -9.53
CA ALA A 144 -4.24 -4.60 -8.44
C ALA A 144 -5.46 -5.36 -7.90
N GLU A 145 -6.61 -4.69 -7.75
CA GLU A 145 -7.87 -5.32 -7.34
C GLU A 145 -8.35 -6.34 -8.38
N ARG A 146 -8.42 -5.93 -9.65
CA ARG A 146 -8.86 -6.81 -10.74
C ARG A 146 -7.98 -8.05 -10.88
N GLU A 147 -6.67 -7.92 -10.64
CA GLU A 147 -5.69 -8.99 -10.83
C GLU A 147 -5.35 -9.73 -9.53
N TYR A 148 -5.97 -9.36 -8.40
CA TYR A 148 -5.63 -9.85 -7.06
C TYR A 148 -5.53 -11.38 -7.00
N SER A 149 -6.58 -12.11 -7.42
CA SER A 149 -6.58 -13.58 -7.34
C SER A 149 -5.49 -14.22 -8.20
N ALA A 150 -5.16 -13.62 -9.34
CA ALA A 150 -4.10 -14.14 -10.21
C ALA A 150 -2.70 -13.84 -9.63
N ILE A 151 -2.51 -12.67 -9.00
CA ILE A 151 -1.28 -12.28 -8.32
C ILE A 151 -1.06 -13.14 -7.06
N ASP A 152 -2.10 -13.37 -6.26
CA ASP A 152 -2.03 -14.21 -5.05
C ASP A 152 -1.64 -15.64 -5.41
N ARG A 153 -2.29 -16.24 -6.42
CA ARG A 153 -1.94 -17.58 -6.89
C ARG A 153 -0.47 -17.67 -7.34
N ARG A 154 -0.02 -16.74 -8.20
CA ARG A 154 1.37 -16.72 -8.68
C ARG A 154 2.39 -16.51 -7.56
N SER A 155 2.03 -15.70 -6.56
CA SER A 155 2.87 -15.47 -5.38
C SER A 155 3.04 -16.76 -4.56
N ARG A 156 1.95 -17.51 -4.34
CA ARG A 156 1.99 -18.80 -3.64
C ARG A 156 2.80 -19.85 -4.41
N GLU A 157 2.57 -19.97 -5.71
CA GLU A 157 3.32 -20.88 -6.59
C GLU A 157 4.84 -20.58 -6.54
N PHE A 158 5.21 -19.29 -6.57
CA PHE A 158 6.61 -18.88 -6.46
C PHE A 158 7.19 -19.15 -5.07
N ASP A 159 6.45 -18.85 -3.99
CA ASP A 159 6.88 -19.10 -2.61
C ASP A 159 7.11 -20.62 -2.38
N GLU A 160 6.22 -21.48 -2.90
CA GLU A 160 6.37 -22.94 -2.82
C GLU A 160 7.60 -23.45 -3.59
N LEU A 161 7.80 -22.95 -4.81
CA LEU A 161 8.97 -23.29 -5.63
C LEU A 161 10.27 -22.88 -4.92
N LEU A 162 10.37 -21.62 -4.51
CA LEU A 162 11.55 -21.08 -3.84
C LEU A 162 11.86 -21.83 -2.55
N ALA A 163 10.85 -22.07 -1.71
CA ALA A 163 11.05 -22.79 -0.45
C ALA A 163 11.47 -24.24 -0.68
N THR A 164 10.93 -24.90 -1.72
CA THR A 164 11.32 -26.28 -2.08
C THR A 164 12.77 -26.35 -2.51
N ASP A 165 13.20 -25.46 -3.42
CA ASP A 165 14.57 -25.40 -3.91
C ASP A 165 15.57 -25.13 -2.77
N LEU A 166 15.24 -24.17 -1.89
CA LEU A 166 16.10 -23.83 -0.75
C LEU A 166 16.22 -25.00 0.25
N ARG A 167 15.12 -25.69 0.56
CA ARG A 167 15.15 -26.87 1.45
C ARG A 167 15.97 -28.00 0.84
N GLN A 168 15.86 -28.24 -0.47
CA GLN A 168 16.62 -29.27 -1.15
C GLN A 168 18.13 -29.00 -1.08
N VAL A 169 18.53 -27.73 -1.16
CA VAL A 169 19.95 -27.34 -1.13
C VAL A 169 20.52 -27.32 0.30
N GLY A 170 19.77 -26.83 1.28
CA GLY A 170 20.32 -26.53 2.62
C GLY A 170 19.48 -26.91 3.82
N GLY A 171 18.34 -27.58 3.64
CA GLY A 171 17.40 -27.94 4.71
C GLY A 171 16.58 -26.76 5.23
N GLU A 172 15.74 -27.02 6.24
CA GLU A 172 14.72 -26.07 6.72
C GLU A 172 15.31 -24.74 7.21
N ALA A 173 16.35 -24.78 8.05
CA ALA A 173 16.95 -23.58 8.62
C ALA A 173 17.59 -22.67 7.55
N TYR A 174 18.13 -23.27 6.49
CA TYR A 174 18.65 -22.52 5.35
C TYR A 174 17.52 -21.88 4.55
N ALA A 175 16.42 -22.60 4.31
CA ALA A 175 15.25 -22.08 3.62
C ALA A 175 14.64 -20.88 4.34
N ASP A 176 14.51 -20.94 5.67
CA ASP A 176 14.01 -19.82 6.47
C ASP A 176 14.90 -18.58 6.33
N LEU A 177 16.22 -18.75 6.50
CA LEU A 177 17.18 -17.65 6.40
C LEU A 177 17.19 -17.03 4.99
N ALA A 178 17.27 -17.87 3.95
CA ALA A 178 17.32 -17.42 2.57
C ALA A 178 16.01 -16.76 2.12
N THR A 179 14.85 -17.23 2.63
CA THR A 179 13.55 -16.59 2.36
C THR A 179 13.50 -15.16 2.92
N VAL A 180 13.97 -14.97 4.16
CA VAL A 180 14.04 -13.62 4.76
C VAL A 180 15.03 -12.75 3.99
N ALA A 181 16.21 -13.29 3.65
CA ALA A 181 17.22 -12.57 2.86
C ALA A 181 16.65 -12.14 1.51
N PHE A 182 16.00 -13.03 0.76
CA PHE A 182 15.36 -12.74 -0.51
C PHE A 182 14.32 -11.62 -0.40
N ARG A 183 13.43 -11.69 0.61
CA ARG A 183 12.39 -10.67 0.85
C ARG A 183 13.01 -9.30 1.18
N GLN A 184 14.04 -9.26 2.02
CA GLN A 184 14.76 -8.03 2.36
C GLN A 184 15.47 -7.45 1.13
N THR A 185 16.17 -8.30 0.37
CA THR A 185 16.88 -7.88 -0.84
C THR A 185 15.91 -7.28 -1.84
N ILE A 186 14.83 -7.98 -2.23
CA ILE A 186 13.91 -7.45 -3.25
C ILE A 186 13.18 -6.18 -2.78
N ALA A 187 12.82 -6.09 -1.50
CA ALA A 187 12.19 -4.90 -0.92
C ALA A 187 13.12 -3.68 -0.88
N ALA A 188 14.43 -3.90 -0.82
CA ALA A 188 15.45 -2.86 -0.85
C ALA A 188 15.77 -2.34 -2.27
N HIS A 189 15.05 -2.77 -3.31
CA HIS A 189 15.27 -2.28 -4.67
C HIS A 189 14.22 -1.25 -5.11
N LYS A 190 14.64 -0.34 -5.99
CA LYS A 190 13.74 0.51 -6.78
C LYS A 190 13.83 0.13 -8.25
N LEU A 191 12.68 -0.25 -8.83
CA LEU A 191 12.52 -0.45 -10.26
C LEU A 191 11.95 0.84 -10.88
N VAL A 192 12.73 1.48 -11.73
CA VAL A 192 12.42 2.77 -12.35
C VAL A 192 12.49 2.68 -13.87
N VAL A 193 12.03 3.73 -14.55
CA VAL A 193 12.11 3.86 -16.00
C VAL A 193 13.00 5.04 -16.38
N ASP A 194 13.97 4.82 -17.28
CA ASP A 194 14.79 5.91 -17.83
C ASP A 194 14.06 6.67 -18.95
N VAL A 195 14.66 7.78 -19.39
CA VAL A 195 14.10 8.71 -20.39
C VAL A 195 13.82 8.04 -21.74
N ASP A 196 14.53 6.96 -22.06
CA ASP A 196 14.35 6.15 -23.27
C ASP A 196 13.34 4.99 -23.08
N GLY A 197 12.75 4.87 -21.89
CA GLY A 197 11.78 3.84 -21.54
C GLY A 197 12.39 2.54 -21.00
N GLN A 198 13.72 2.45 -20.85
CA GLN A 198 14.35 1.23 -20.35
C GLN A 198 14.11 1.04 -18.84
N PRO A 199 13.79 -0.19 -18.39
CA PRO A 199 13.75 -0.50 -16.96
C PRO A 199 15.15 -0.45 -16.36
N MET A 200 15.27 0.17 -15.20
CA MET A 200 16.50 0.15 -14.39
C MET A 200 16.16 -0.29 -12.97
N LEU A 201 16.96 -1.21 -12.42
CA LEU A 201 16.80 -1.74 -11.07
C LEU A 201 17.98 -1.29 -10.21
N PHE A 202 17.69 -0.57 -9.13
CA PHE A 202 18.71 -0.04 -8.22
C PHE A 202 18.57 -0.69 -6.84
N PRO A 203 19.62 -1.32 -6.30
CA PRO A 203 19.68 -1.69 -4.89
C PRO A 203 19.85 -0.43 -4.03
N LYS A 204 19.26 -0.43 -2.83
CA LYS A 204 19.55 0.53 -1.76
C LYS A 204 20.70 0.04 -0.88
#